data_AF-A0AAV2S4U5-F1
#
_entry.id   AF-A0AAV2S4U5-F1
#
_cell.length_a   1.000
_cell.length_b   1.000
_cell.length_c   1.000
_cell.angle_alpha   90.00
_cell.angle_beta   90.00
_cell.angle_gamma   90.00
#
_symmetry.space_group_name_H-M   'P 1'
#
loop_
_entity.id
_entity.type
_entity.pdbx_description
1 polymer ?
#
loop_
_entity_poly.entity_id
_entity_poly.type
_entity_poly.pdbx_seq_one_letter_code
_entity_poly.pdbx_strand_id
1 'polypeptide(L)'
;MGHTKMERRTRKRTSTHIYRIFKTEIKVEQCYDNRLESIILFQARANTLELNKRKRYKQEDPKCELCGYKEENLIHFLIECKELEESRNKELIKKCKDENKELMAGKILLKKMKLKK
;
A
#
# COMPACT_ATOMS: atom_id res chain seq x y z
N MET A 1 -6.10 -31.96 -9.73
CA MET A 1 -6.34 -30.61 -10.28
C MET A 1 -4.99 -29.93 -10.53
N GLY A 2 -4.61 -29.76 -11.80
CA GLY A 2 -3.29 -29.21 -12.16
C GLY A 2 -3.29 -27.69 -12.10
N HIS A 3 -2.47 -27.11 -11.21
CA HIS A 3 -2.24 -25.67 -11.19
C HIS A 3 -1.60 -25.19 -12.49
N THR A 4 -2.16 -24.13 -13.08
CA THR A 4 -1.66 -23.51 -14.30
C THR A 4 -0.26 -22.92 -14.09
N LYS A 5 0.54 -22.81 -15.16
CA LYS A 5 1.93 -22.30 -15.13
C LYS A 5 2.02 -20.88 -14.51
N MET A 6 0.94 -20.10 -14.61
CA MET A 6 0.82 -18.75 -14.05
C MET A 6 0.63 -18.76 -12.52
N GLU A 7 -0.27 -19.61 -12.00
CA GLU A 7 -0.51 -19.75 -10.55
C GLU A 7 0.74 -20.25 -9.80
N ARG A 8 1.54 -21.11 -10.44
CA ARG A 8 2.83 -21.57 -9.86
C ARG A 8 3.87 -20.44 -9.78
N ARG A 9 3.86 -19.50 -10.73
CA ARG A 9 4.78 -18.35 -10.75
C ARG A 9 4.42 -17.30 -9.70
N THR A 10 3.13 -17.01 -9.52
CA THR A 10 2.67 -16.04 -8.53
C THR A 10 2.83 -16.56 -7.10
N ARG A 11 2.68 -17.87 -6.86
CA ARG A 11 2.93 -18.47 -5.53
C ARG A 11 4.34 -18.26 -4.97
N LYS A 12 5.35 -18.12 -5.84
CA LYS A 12 6.76 -17.94 -5.46
C LYS A 12 7.18 -16.47 -5.27
N ARG A 13 6.36 -15.50 -5.69
CA ARG A 13 6.70 -14.07 -5.63
C ARG A 13 6.28 -13.46 -4.31
N THR A 14 7.26 -13.07 -3.50
CA THR A 14 7.07 -12.32 -2.25
C THR A 14 6.35 -10.98 -2.49
N SER A 15 6.63 -10.32 -3.62
CA SER A 15 6.03 -9.04 -3.99
C SER A 15 4.50 -9.05 -4.16
N THR A 16 3.89 -10.22 -4.38
CA THR A 16 2.42 -10.37 -4.51
C THR A 16 1.76 -11.00 -3.30
N HIS A 17 2.54 -11.32 -2.26
CA HIS A 17 2.07 -12.05 -1.09
C HIS A 17 0.95 -11.30 -0.35
N ILE A 18 1.14 -10.00 -0.09
CA ILE A 18 0.15 -9.14 0.57
C ILE A 18 -1.15 -9.06 -0.21
N TYR A 19 -1.07 -8.85 -1.52
CA TYR A 19 -2.26 -8.83 -2.37
C TYR A 19 -3.03 -10.15 -2.31
N ARG A 20 -2.34 -11.30 -2.30
CA ARG A 20 -2.96 -12.63 -2.17
C ARG A 20 -3.65 -12.83 -0.82
N ILE A 21 -3.07 -12.30 0.25
CA ILE A 21 -3.65 -12.42 1.60
C ILE A 21 -4.95 -11.61 1.70
N PHE A 22 -4.94 -10.36 1.22
CA PHE A 22 -6.02 -9.42 1.52
C PHE A 22 -7.02 -9.22 0.38
N LYS A 23 -6.65 -9.43 -0.89
CA LYS A 23 -7.56 -9.35 -2.04
C LYS A 23 -8.05 -10.75 -2.42
N THR A 24 -9.06 -11.22 -1.69
CA THR A 24 -9.63 -12.56 -1.83
C THR A 24 -10.61 -12.72 -3.00
N GLU A 25 -11.08 -11.61 -3.57
CA GLU A 25 -12.12 -11.58 -4.62
C GLU A 25 -11.72 -10.61 -5.74
N ILE A 26 -11.92 -11.01 -7.00
CA ILE A 26 -11.84 -10.09 -8.15
C ILE A 26 -13.21 -9.45 -8.31
N LYS A 27 -13.31 -8.17 -7.97
CA LYS A 27 -14.53 -7.39 -8.11
C LYS A 27 -14.24 -5.92 -8.36
N VAL A 28 -15.18 -5.25 -9.02
CA VAL A 28 -15.20 -3.79 -9.13
C VAL A 28 -15.47 -3.22 -7.73
N GLU A 29 -14.52 -2.44 -7.20
CA GLU A 29 -14.70 -1.74 -5.94
C GLU A 29 -15.44 -0.43 -6.21
N GLN A 30 -16.58 -0.22 -5.54
CA GLN A 30 -17.41 1.00 -5.67
C GLN A 30 -16.98 2.10 -4.69
N CYS A 31 -15.80 1.96 -4.06
CA CYS A 31 -15.30 2.92 -3.07
C CYS A 31 -14.51 4.07 -3.68
N TYR A 32 -14.36 4.10 -5.01
CA TYR A 32 -13.62 5.13 -5.71
C TYR A 32 -14.56 6.22 -6.23
N ASP A 33 -14.08 7.47 -6.19
CA ASP A 33 -14.72 8.64 -6.76
C ASP A 33 -13.64 9.51 -7.44
N ASN A 34 -14.02 10.67 -7.99
CA ASN A 34 -13.08 11.52 -8.73
C ASN A 34 -12.32 12.52 -7.85
N ARG A 35 -12.30 12.33 -6.52
CA ARG A 35 -11.53 13.18 -5.62
C ARG A 35 -10.09 12.69 -5.50
N LEU A 36 -9.20 13.59 -5.10
CA LEU A 36 -7.76 13.35 -5.03
C LEU A 36 -7.43 12.17 -4.10
N GLU A 37 -8.08 12.08 -2.93
CA GLU A 37 -7.89 11.00 -1.96
C GLU A 37 -8.21 9.62 -2.56
N SER A 38 -9.18 9.57 -3.47
CA SER A 38 -9.63 8.35 -4.11
C SER A 38 -8.67 7.89 -5.20
N ILE A 39 -8.16 8.84 -5.97
CA ILE A 39 -7.09 8.62 -6.96
C ILE A 39 -5.84 8.09 -6.25
N ILE A 40 -5.42 8.72 -5.15
CA ILE A 40 -4.25 8.29 -4.36
C ILE A 40 -4.47 6.88 -3.80
N LEU A 41 -5.66 6.59 -3.23
CA LEU A 41 -5.98 5.26 -2.71
C LEU A 41 -5.94 4.18 -3.81
N PHE A 42 -6.47 4.50 -4.99
CA PHE A 42 -6.42 3.60 -6.14
C PHE A 42 -4.97 3.32 -6.54
N GLN A 43 -4.16 4.36 -6.72
CA GLN A 43 -2.76 4.24 -7.10
C GLN A 43 -1.94 3.47 -6.06
N ALA A 44 -2.19 3.70 -4.75
CA ALA A 44 -1.54 2.96 -3.67
C ALA A 44 -1.89 1.47 -3.73
N ARG A 45 -3.16 1.11 -3.93
CA ARG A 45 -3.62 -0.29 -4.05
C ARG A 45 -3.11 -0.99 -5.30
N ALA A 46 -3.00 -0.26 -6.41
CA ALA A 46 -2.46 -0.76 -7.68
C ALA A 46 -0.92 -0.77 -7.71
N ASN A 47 -0.26 -0.27 -6.65
CA ASN A 47 1.18 -0.06 -6.59
C ASN A 47 1.70 0.80 -7.77
N THR A 48 0.90 1.79 -8.17
CA THR A 48 1.19 2.76 -9.23
C THR A 48 1.41 4.18 -8.71
N LEU A 49 1.33 4.39 -7.38
CA LEU A 49 1.63 5.68 -6.78
C LEU A 49 3.09 6.08 -7.06
N GLU A 50 3.26 7.30 -7.56
CA GLU A 50 4.55 7.88 -7.92
C GLU A 50 5.28 8.40 -6.68
N LEU A 51 5.89 7.47 -5.93
CA LEU A 51 6.74 7.76 -4.77
C LEU A 51 8.21 7.87 -5.18
N ASN A 52 9.00 8.63 -4.41
CA ASN A 52 10.40 8.90 -4.76
C ASN A 52 11.28 7.65 -4.87
N LYS A 53 10.92 6.50 -4.29
CA LYS A 53 11.59 5.21 -4.57
C LYS A 53 11.77 4.93 -6.06
N ARG A 54 10.85 5.37 -6.93
CA ARG A 54 10.96 5.17 -8.39
C ARG A 54 12.09 5.98 -9.03
N LYS A 55 12.47 7.11 -8.43
CA LYS A 55 13.58 7.98 -8.88
C LYS A 55 14.93 7.25 -8.93
N ARG A 56 15.10 6.18 -8.14
CA ARG A 56 16.30 5.33 -8.19
C ARG A 56 16.58 4.75 -9.59
N TYR A 57 15.54 4.51 -10.39
CA TYR A 57 15.69 4.00 -11.76
C TYR A 57 16.17 5.06 -12.75
N LYS A 58 16.09 6.34 -12.37
CA LYS A 58 16.58 7.50 -13.12
C LYS A 58 17.88 8.07 -12.53
N GLN A 59 18.50 7.39 -11.56
CA GLN A 59 19.67 7.86 -10.82
C GLN A 59 19.46 9.19 -10.06
N GLU A 60 18.21 9.48 -9.71
CA GLU A 60 17.80 10.65 -8.92
C GLU A 60 17.67 10.30 -7.42
N ASP A 61 17.62 11.31 -6.54
CA ASP A 61 17.53 11.12 -5.09
C ASP A 61 16.16 10.50 -4.69
N PRO A 62 16.13 9.29 -4.10
CA PRO A 62 14.89 8.63 -3.71
C PRO A 62 14.35 9.06 -2.35
N LYS A 63 15.00 10.03 -1.68
CA LYS A 63 14.59 10.49 -0.35
C LYS A 63 13.18 11.06 -0.32
N CYS A 64 12.55 10.95 0.84
CA CYS A 64 11.29 11.65 1.10
C CYS A 64 11.56 13.15 1.18
N GLU A 65 10.87 13.93 0.34
CA GLU A 65 10.99 15.39 0.31
C GLU A 65 10.37 16.06 1.55
N LEU A 66 9.44 15.39 2.22
CA LEU A 66 8.82 15.91 3.44
C LEU A 66 9.76 15.79 4.64
N CYS A 67 10.27 14.58 4.89
CA CYS A 67 10.94 14.27 6.15
C CYS A 67 12.46 14.00 6.02
N GLY A 68 12.98 13.94 4.79
CA GLY A 68 14.39 13.66 4.50
C GLY A 68 14.81 12.19 4.64
N TYR A 69 13.88 11.26 4.88
CA TYR A 69 14.20 9.84 5.03
C TYR A 69 14.77 9.22 3.75
N LYS A 70 15.66 8.23 3.88
CA LYS A 70 16.51 7.68 2.79
C LYS A 70 15.78 7.23 1.52
N GLU A 71 14.63 6.59 1.65
CA GLU A 71 13.83 6.11 0.52
C GLU A 71 12.35 6.31 0.82
N GLU A 72 11.64 7.07 0.00
CA GLU A 72 10.19 7.18 0.08
C GLU A 72 9.52 6.02 -0.66
N ASN A 73 9.13 5.01 0.10
CA ASN A 73 8.38 3.86 -0.39
C ASN A 73 6.97 3.84 0.22
N LEU A 74 6.13 2.89 -0.21
CA LEU A 74 4.73 2.85 0.22
C LEU A 74 4.57 2.70 1.74
N ILE A 75 5.47 1.95 2.39
CA ILE A 75 5.48 1.78 3.85
C ILE A 75 5.83 3.10 4.52
N HIS A 76 6.88 3.77 4.01
CA HIS A 76 7.28 5.07 4.52
C HIS A 76 6.13 6.08 4.43
N PHE A 77 5.52 6.21 3.25
CA PHE A 77 4.40 7.11 3.00
C PHE A 77 3.22 6.81 3.95
N LEU A 78 2.76 5.56 4.00
CA LEU A 78 1.54 5.19 4.75
C LEU A 78 1.76 5.15 6.28
N ILE A 79 2.94 4.76 6.76
CA ILE A 79 3.12 4.32 8.16
C ILE A 79 4.25 5.09 8.88
N GLU A 80 5.36 5.42 8.22
CA GLU A 80 6.58 5.85 8.93
C GLU A 80 6.94 7.32 8.78
N CYS A 81 6.46 8.01 7.75
CA CYS A 81 6.76 9.41 7.52
C CYS A 81 6.26 10.26 8.71
N LYS A 82 7.19 10.88 9.43
CA LYS A 82 6.92 11.70 10.62
C LYS A 82 6.08 12.94 10.32
N GLU A 83 6.30 13.57 9.17
CA GLU A 83 5.59 14.78 8.77
C GLU A 83 4.12 14.50 8.40
N LEU A 84 3.78 13.24 8.11
CA LEU A 84 2.41 12.81 7.82
C LEU A 84 1.68 12.25 9.04
N GLU A 85 2.31 12.22 10.22
CA GLU A 85 1.76 11.55 11.39
C GLU A 85 0.44 12.15 11.88
N GLU A 86 0.32 13.48 11.86
CA GLU A 86 -0.91 14.18 12.25
C GLU A 86 -2.03 14.05 11.20
N SER A 87 -1.69 13.82 9.94
CA SER A 87 -2.68 13.59 8.87
C SER A 87 -3.22 12.16 8.84
N ARG A 88 -2.57 11.22 9.54
CA ARG A 88 -3.01 9.81 9.58
C ARG A 88 -4.23 9.66 10.47
N ASN A 89 -5.16 8.82 10.03
CA ASN A 89 -6.24 8.36 10.90
C ASN A 89 -5.66 7.44 12.00
N LYS A 90 -5.44 8.00 13.19
CA LYS A 90 -4.83 7.31 14.35
C LYS A 90 -5.61 6.06 14.75
N GLU A 91 -6.95 6.06 14.62
CA GLU A 91 -7.76 4.88 14.90
C GLU A 91 -7.52 3.75 13.90
N LEU A 92 -7.41 4.07 12.60
CA LEU A 92 -7.13 3.10 11.55
C LEU A 92 -5.75 2.48 11.76
N ILE A 93 -4.73 3.31 12.03
CA ILE A 93 -3.37 2.86 12.33
C ILE A 93 -3.37 1.91 13.54
N LYS A 94 -4.09 2.25 14.61
CA LYS A 94 -4.21 1.38 15.79
C LYS A 94 -4.90 0.04 15.46
N LYS A 95 -5.99 0.06 14.69
CA LYS A 95 -6.73 -1.16 14.29
C LYS A 95 -5.95 -2.06 13.33
N CYS A 96 -5.07 -1.47 12.51
CA CYS A 96 -4.27 -2.18 11.52
C CYS A 96 -2.88 -2.57 12.04
N LYS A 97 -2.50 -2.17 13.26
CA LYS A 97 -1.18 -2.43 13.84
C LYS A 97 -0.78 -3.90 13.68
N ASP A 98 0.45 -4.09 13.24
CA ASP A 98 1.09 -5.39 13.02
C ASP A 98 2.59 -5.20 13.21
N GLU A 99 3.28 -6.25 13.66
CA GLU A 99 4.75 -6.22 13.77
C GLU A 99 5.40 -6.13 12.38
N ASN A 100 4.76 -6.74 11.38
CA ASN A 100 5.17 -6.65 9.99
C ASN A 100 4.49 -5.45 9.30
N LYS A 101 5.28 -4.44 8.95
CA LYS A 101 4.79 -3.22 8.28
C LYS A 101 4.18 -3.48 6.91
N GLU A 102 4.58 -4.54 6.20
CA GLU A 102 3.95 -4.93 4.94
C GLU A 102 2.53 -5.46 5.17
N LEU A 103 2.33 -6.28 6.21
CA LEU A 103 1.01 -6.75 6.61
C LEU A 103 0.14 -5.58 7.10
N MET A 104 0.73 -4.64 7.85
CA MET A 104 0.05 -3.42 8.28
C MET A 104 -0.42 -2.59 7.08
N ALA A 105 0.45 -2.34 6.09
CA ALA A 105 0.09 -1.63 4.86
C ALA A 105 -1.00 -2.37 4.07
N GLY A 106 -0.91 -3.70 3.99
CA GLY A 106 -1.94 -4.55 3.41
C GLY A 106 -3.29 -4.43 4.11
N LYS A 107 -3.30 -4.41 5.45
CA LYS A 107 -4.52 -4.18 6.23
C LYS A 107 -5.11 -2.80 5.96
N ILE A 108 -4.29 -1.75 5.95
CA ILE A 108 -4.73 -0.37 5.71
C ILE A 108 -5.36 -0.25 4.32
N LEU A 109 -4.69 -0.78 3.29
CA LEU A 109 -5.13 -0.60 1.92
C LEU A 109 -6.26 -1.55 1.54
N LEU A 110 -6.20 -2.83 1.91
CA LEU A 110 -7.01 -3.87 1.29
C LEU A 110 -8.03 -4.51 2.24
N LYS A 111 -7.86 -4.39 3.57
CA LYS A 111 -8.84 -4.94 4.50
C LYS A 111 -10.11 -4.10 4.45
N LYS A 112 -11.24 -4.75 4.12
CA LYS A 112 -12.56 -4.13 4.23
C LYS A 112 -12.87 -3.90 5.72
N MET A 113 -12.49 -2.74 6.24
CA MET A 113 -12.85 -2.34 7.59
C MET A 113 -14.18 -1.59 7.54
N LYS A 114 -15.18 -2.07 8.29
CA LYS A 114 -16.37 -1.25 8.57
C LYS A 114 -15.91 -0.14 9.51
N LEU A 115 -15.55 1.02 8.96
CA LEU A 115 -15.41 2.23 9.76
C LEU A 115 -16.83 2.60 10.19
N LYS A 116 -17.10 2.52 11.51
CA LYS A 116 -18.33 3.09 12.06
C LYS A 116 -18.27 4.59 11.76
N LYS A 117 -19.25 5.08 11.00
CA LYS A 117 -19.48 6.51 10.83
C LYS A 117 -19.94 7.11 12.14
#